data_AF-A0A7W0M1M3-F1
#
_entry.id   AF-A0A7W0M1M3-F1
#
_cell.length_a   1.000
_cell.length_b   1.000
_cell.length_c   1.000
_cell.angle_alpha   90.00
_cell.angle_beta   90.00
_cell.angle_gamma   90.00
#
_symmetry.space_group_name_H-M   'P 1'
#
loop_
_entity.id
_entity.type
_entity.pdbx_description
1 polymer ?
#
loop_
_entity_poly.entity_id
_entity_poly.type
_entity_poly.pdbx_seq_one_letter_code
_entity_poly.pdbx_strand_id
1 'polypeptide(L)' 'MSTDTDSAGAAAGSSLTVRDNRTGTEYDLPIVDGTVRAADLAKIRSSDGEPGIA' A
#
# COMPACT_ATOMS: atom_id res chain seq x y z
N MET A 1 12.41 21.90 16.90
CA MET A 1 11.94 20.65 17.51
C MET A 1 10.55 20.39 16.96
N SER A 2 10.46 19.78 15.77
CA SER A 2 9.17 19.45 15.17
C SER A 2 8.61 18.25 15.90
N THR A 3 7.59 18.48 16.71
CA THR A 3 6.75 17.43 17.27
C THR A 3 5.76 17.04 16.18
N ASP A 4 6.05 15.94 15.49
CA ASP A 4 5.07 15.25 14.68
C ASP A 4 4.06 14.63 15.65
N THR A 5 3.01 15.40 15.93
CA THR A 5 1.88 15.00 16.77
C THR A 5 1.02 14.05 15.95
N ASP A 6 1.28 12.76 16.06
CA ASP A 6 0.43 11.71 15.51
C ASP A 6 -0.91 11.71 16.29
N SER A 7 -1.87 12.49 15.80
CA SER A 7 -3.25 12.49 16.29
C SER A 7 -3.98 11.31 15.68
N ALA A 8 -4.38 10.37 16.54
CA ALA A 8 -5.23 9.24 16.25
C ALA A 8 -6.53 9.67 15.55
N GLY A 9 -6.56 9.54 14.22
CA GLY A 9 -7.69 9.81 13.36
C GLY A 9 -8.14 8.55 12.65
N ALA A 10 -8.97 7.73 13.31
CA ALA A 10 -9.87 6.84 12.58
C ALA A 10 -10.94 7.71 11.89
N ALA A 11 -10.59 8.31 10.76
CA ALA A 11 -11.47 9.12 9.92
C ALA A 11 -11.40 8.59 8.48
N ALA A 12 -12.55 8.53 7.82
CA ALA A 12 -12.75 7.97 6.49
C ALA A 12 -11.64 8.31 5.46
N GLY A 13 -11.06 7.28 4.84
CA GLY A 13 -10.63 7.35 3.43
C GLY A 13 -9.16 7.63 3.10
N SER A 14 -8.19 7.38 3.99
CA SER A 14 -6.77 7.47 3.60
C SER A 14 -6.34 6.22 2.83
N SER A 15 -6.21 6.34 1.51
CA SER A 15 -5.65 5.32 0.64
C SER A 15 -4.52 5.85 -0.24
N LEU A 16 -3.67 4.96 -0.72
CA LEU A 16 -2.63 5.22 -1.69
C LEU A 16 -3.03 4.58 -3.02
N THR A 17 -3.21 5.41 -4.05
CA THR A 17 -3.40 4.93 -5.42
C THR A 17 -2.06 4.63 -6.06
N VAL A 18 -1.87 3.40 -6.55
CA VAL A 18 -0.65 2.93 -7.20
C VAL A 18 -0.98 2.42 -8.58
N ARG A 19 -0.26 2.89 -9.61
CA ARG A 19 -0.34 2.34 -10.96
C ARG A 19 0.88 1.49 -11.28
N ASP A 20 0.67 0.20 -11.56
CA ASP A 20 1.72 -0.68 -12.07
C ASP A 20 1.87 -0.45 -13.58
N ASN A 21 2.92 0.27 -13.99
CA ASN A 21 3.18 0.53 -15.41
C ASN A 21 3.64 -0.71 -16.20
N ARG A 22 3.99 -1.81 -15.53
CA ARG A 22 4.34 -3.08 -16.20
C ARG A 22 3.09 -3.77 -16.75
N THR A 23 2.00 -3.72 -15.97
CA THR A 23 0.72 -4.39 -16.30
C THR A 23 -0.37 -3.41 -16.75
N GLY A 24 -0.21 -2.11 -16.47
CA GLY A 24 -1.23 -1.08 -16.69
C GLY A 24 -2.34 -1.06 -15.63
N THR A 25 -2.22 -1.83 -14.56
CA THR A 25 -3.26 -1.97 -13.53
C THR A 25 -3.13 -0.90 -12.45
N GLU A 26 -4.26 -0.38 -11.98
CA GLU A 26 -4.33 0.56 -10.88
C GLU A 26 -4.88 -0.11 -9.62
N TYR A 27 -4.30 0.21 -8.47
CA TYR A 27 -4.61 -0.37 -7.18
C TYR A 27 -4.85 0.74 -6.16
N ASP A 28 -5.86 0.56 -5.32
CA ASP A 28 -6.11 1.43 -4.17
C ASP A 28 -5.74 0.66 -2.89
N LEU A 29 -4.70 1.13 -2.19
CA LEU A 29 -4.17 0.48 -1.00
C LEU A 29 -4.60 1.25 0.26
N PRO A 30 -5.27 0.62 1.23
CA PRO A 30 -5.67 1.30 2.44
C PRO A 30 -4.45 1.65 3.30
N ILE A 31 -4.46 2.85 3.87
CA ILE A 31 -3.52 3.26 4.89
C ILE A 31 -4.16 2.95 6.25
N VAL A 32 -3.51 2.08 7.01
CA VAL A 32 -3.96 1.63 8.33
C VAL A 32 -2.86 1.97 9.33
N ASP A 33 -3.23 2.67 10.41
CA ASP A 33 -2.29 3.11 11.45
C ASP A 33 -1.10 3.91 10.87
N GLY A 34 -1.37 4.79 9.88
CA GLY A 34 -0.35 5.61 9.22
C GLY A 34 0.56 4.85 8.24
N THR A 35 0.30 3.56 7.99
CA THR A 35 1.17 2.71 7.15
C THR A 35 0.37 1.87 6.14
N VAL A 36 1.04 1.39 5.09
CA VAL A 36 0.48 0.42 4.14
C VAL A 36 0.95 -0.98 4.54
N ARG A 37 0.03 -1.93 4.64
CA ARG A 37 0.38 -3.32 5.00
C ARG A 37 1.13 -3.99 3.85
N ALA A 38 2.17 -4.75 4.19
CA ALA A 38 2.94 -5.51 3.19
C ALA A 38 2.08 -6.50 2.38
N ALA A 39 1.04 -7.08 3.00
CA ALA A 39 0.12 -7.99 2.33
C ALA A 39 -0.67 -7.32 1.18
N ASP A 40 -0.96 -6.02 1.29
CA ASP A 40 -1.66 -5.27 0.24
C ASP A 40 -0.72 -4.94 -0.94
N LEU A 41 0.55 -4.62 -0.64
CA LEU A 41 1.59 -4.45 -1.65
C LEU A 41 1.88 -5.74 -2.45
N ALA A 42 1.80 -6.90 -1.79
CA ALA A 42 2.01 -8.20 -2.44
C ALA A 42 1.00 -8.49 -3.57
N LYS A 43 -0.15 -7.80 -3.60
CA LYS A 43 -1.15 -7.89 -4.68
C LYS A 43 -0.64 -7.29 -6.00
N ILE A 44 0.34 -6.37 -5.94
CA ILE A 44 0.93 -5.71 -7.11
C ILE A 44 2.07 -6.58 -7.68
N ARG A 45 1.71 -7.70 -8.29
CA ARG A 45 2.65 -8.66 -8.88
C ARG A 45 2.29 -8.97 -10.33
N SER A 46 3.30 -9.10 -11.18
CA SER A 46 3.14 -9.31 -12.62
C SER A 46 2.73 -10.75 -12.99
N SER A 47 2.74 -11.69 -12.04
CA SER A 47 2.30 -13.09 -12.24
C SER A 47 2.09 -13.79 -10.89
N ASP A 48 1.08 -14.65 -10.81
CA ASP A 48 0.81 -15.54 -9.67
C ASP A 48 1.86 -16.66 -9.48
N GLY A 49 2.78 -16.80 -10.44
CA GLY A 49 3.53 -18.02 -10.68
C GLY A 49 4.72 -18.34 -9.79
N GLU A 50 5.48 -17.38 -9.24
CA GLU A 50 6.70 -17.74 -8.51
C GLU A 50 6.97 -16.79 -7.33
N PRO A 51 7.01 -17.28 -6.06
CA PRO A 51 7.82 -16.59 -5.06
C PRO A 51 9.25 -16.56 -5.59
N GLY A 52 9.93 -15.41 -5.48
CA GLY A 52 11.31 -15.26 -5.92
C GLY A 52 12.14 -16.45 -5.43
N ILE A 53 12.62 -17.23 -6.38
CA ILE A 53 13.44 -18.42 -6.14
C ILE A 53 14.72 -18.02 -5.39
N ALA A 54 14.92 -18.73 -4.27
CA ALA A 54 16.14 -19.03 -3.53
C ALA A 54 17.29 -18.01 -3.51
#